data_AF-A0A8H4B8G7-F1
#
_entry.id   AF-A0A8H4B8G7-F1
#
_cell.length_a   1.000
_cell.length_b   1.000
_cell.length_c   1.000
_cell.angle_alpha   90.00
_cell.angle_beta   90.00
_cell.angle_gamma   90.00
#
_symmetry.space_group_name_H-M   'P 1'
#
loop_
_entity.id
_entity.type
_entity.pdbx_description
1 polymer ?
#
loop_
_entity_poly.entity_id
_entity_poly.type
_entity_poly.pdbx_seq_one_letter_code
_entity_poly.pdbx_strand_id
1 'polypeptide(L)'
;MASLITNVFEDGDSNFAFASCSNIQDLRGFTSGYAGFTTGTGDSETLIQLYSQNHPNNRLEQFLPRCHEISSLPHCDRQSRGTTQGLEQFCAAWKEEACDASGAFAKTQRQWVFENYMIPSARYAAQNGVTSALGQAIFYDTIIQHGFQYVEPDINIVRILTLTGPRMRLESEQDYLTRFITTRRELQCCYPDKVWPASASRSADLQSLVDDFEKYKNLDGPVPLIKFGREIKGNENLEKDEKHCK
;
A
#
# COMPACT_ATOMS: atom_id res chain seq x y z
N MET A 1 -6.68 -11.42 2.82
CA MET A 1 -5.54 -11.95 2.04
C MET A 1 -4.79 -10.87 1.25
N ALA A 2 -5.44 -10.10 0.34
CA ALA A 2 -4.75 -9.09 -0.48
C ALA A 2 -3.81 -8.15 0.32
N SER A 3 -4.30 -7.56 1.41
CA SER A 3 -3.47 -6.70 2.26
C SER A 3 -2.28 -7.42 2.92
N LEU A 4 -2.38 -8.71 3.23
CA LEU A 4 -1.26 -9.49 3.77
C LEU A 4 -0.19 -9.75 2.71
N ILE A 5 -0.61 -10.09 1.49
CA ILE A 5 0.30 -10.29 0.35
C ILE A 5 1.11 -9.01 0.12
N THR A 6 0.43 -7.87 0.00
CA THR A 6 1.09 -6.58 -0.17
C THR A 6 1.94 -6.21 1.04
N ASN A 7 1.49 -6.47 2.28
CA ASN A 7 2.30 -6.19 3.48
C ASN A 7 3.63 -6.96 3.46
N VAL A 8 3.63 -8.23 3.05
CA VAL A 8 4.89 -8.98 2.90
C VAL A 8 5.78 -8.34 1.84
N PHE A 9 5.22 -7.78 0.77
CA PHE A 9 6.01 -7.11 -0.25
C PHE A 9 6.57 -5.75 0.15
N GLU A 10 5.89 -5.03 1.06
CA GLU A 10 6.35 -3.75 1.60
C GLU A 10 7.33 -3.94 2.77
N ASP A 11 7.00 -4.81 3.73
CA ASP A 11 7.70 -4.93 5.01
C ASP A 11 8.50 -6.24 5.17
N GLY A 12 8.39 -7.19 4.23
CA GLY A 12 9.05 -8.51 4.32
C GLY A 12 8.47 -9.44 5.40
N ASP A 13 7.34 -9.05 5.98
CA ASP A 13 6.69 -9.68 7.14
C ASP A 13 5.16 -9.64 6.96
N SER A 14 4.43 -10.58 7.56
CA SER A 14 2.97 -10.60 7.54
C SER A 14 2.36 -9.84 8.74
N ASN A 15 3.18 -9.42 9.71
CA ASN A 15 2.77 -8.51 10.78
C ASN A 15 2.68 -7.07 10.26
N PHE A 16 1.48 -6.48 10.31
CA PHE A 16 1.27 -5.08 9.91
C PHE A 16 2.04 -4.12 10.82
N ALA A 17 2.83 -3.23 10.21
CA ALA A 17 3.64 -2.24 10.90
C ALA A 17 2.84 -0.97 11.29
N PHE A 18 1.70 -1.12 11.96
CA PHE A 18 0.83 0.02 12.34
C PHE A 18 1.57 1.10 13.14
N ALA A 19 2.54 0.71 13.96
CA ALA A 19 3.31 1.62 14.81
C ALA A 19 4.62 2.10 14.19
N SER A 20 4.94 1.68 12.95
CA SER A 20 6.11 2.21 12.23
C SER A 20 5.96 3.70 11.99
N CYS A 21 7.04 4.45 12.20
CA CYS A 21 7.15 5.86 11.85
C CYS A 21 8.63 6.22 11.74
N SER A 22 9.04 6.72 10.57
CA SER A 22 10.42 7.17 10.35
C SER A 22 10.51 8.18 9.21
N ASN A 23 11.55 9.02 9.23
CA ASN A 23 11.91 9.83 8.08
C ASN A 23 12.99 9.08 7.28
N ILE A 24 12.59 8.51 6.15
CA ILE A 24 13.48 7.76 5.25
C ILE A 24 14.23 8.65 4.24
N GLN A 25 14.14 9.98 4.41
CA GLN A 25 14.85 10.99 3.62
C GLN A 25 14.50 10.97 2.11
N ASP A 26 13.26 10.60 1.77
CA ASP A 26 12.73 10.55 0.40
C ASP A 26 11.95 11.82 -0.02
N LEU A 27 12.09 12.89 0.77
CA LEU A 27 11.39 14.17 0.64
C LEU A 27 9.87 14.09 0.86
N ARG A 28 9.39 13.06 1.57
CA ARG A 28 7.97 12.94 1.99
C ARG A 28 7.75 13.18 3.48
N GLY A 29 8.80 13.57 4.21
CA GLY A 29 8.75 13.81 5.65
C GLY A 29 8.72 12.50 6.44
N PHE A 30 7.96 12.46 7.53
CA PHE A 30 7.67 11.19 8.20
C PHE A 30 6.79 10.30 7.32
N THR A 31 7.18 9.03 7.22
CA THR A 31 6.43 7.91 6.66
C THR A 31 6.06 6.97 7.79
N SER A 32 4.77 6.70 7.95
CA SER A 32 4.21 6.01 9.12
C SER A 32 3.15 4.98 8.76
N GLY A 33 2.90 4.04 9.67
CA GLY A 33 1.88 3.01 9.52
C GLY A 33 2.17 1.98 8.43
N TYR A 34 1.32 0.96 8.35
CA TYR A 34 1.56 -0.21 7.50
C TYR A 34 1.43 0.06 5.98
N ALA A 35 0.87 1.21 5.60
CA ALA A 35 0.71 1.61 4.20
C ALA A 35 1.59 2.82 3.82
N GLY A 36 2.50 3.24 4.72
CA GLY A 36 3.42 4.34 4.43
C GLY A 36 2.75 5.71 4.28
N PHE A 37 1.85 6.06 5.20
CA PHE A 37 1.23 7.38 5.28
C PHE A 37 2.30 8.45 5.46
N THR A 38 2.33 9.47 4.60
CA THR A 38 3.34 10.52 4.72
C THR A 38 2.78 11.87 5.14
N THR A 39 3.60 12.64 5.85
CA THR A 39 3.29 14.02 6.25
C THR A 39 3.39 14.98 5.05
N GLY A 40 4.35 14.76 4.17
CA GLY A 40 4.57 15.59 2.99
C GLY A 40 3.53 15.42 1.88
N THR A 41 2.85 14.28 1.78
CA THR A 41 1.75 14.06 0.81
C THR A 41 0.38 14.47 1.36
N GLY A 42 0.24 14.65 2.68
CA GLY A 42 -1.03 14.98 3.35
C GLY A 42 -1.84 13.76 3.79
N ASP A 43 -1.37 12.53 3.52
CA ASP A 43 -2.06 11.30 3.92
C ASP A 43 -2.15 11.20 5.45
N SER A 44 -1.07 11.55 6.15
CA SER A 44 -1.05 11.58 7.62
C SER A 44 -2.05 12.58 8.20
N GLU A 45 -2.18 13.77 7.61
CA GLU A 45 -3.16 14.77 8.05
C GLU A 45 -4.59 14.22 7.93
N THR A 46 -4.92 13.69 6.76
CA THR A 46 -6.26 13.16 6.46
C THR A 46 -6.62 12.00 7.39
N LEU A 47 -5.67 11.10 7.64
CA LEU A 47 -5.86 9.98 8.56
C LEU A 47 -6.06 10.46 10.00
N ILE A 48 -5.25 11.41 10.48
CA ILE A 48 -5.36 11.95 11.84
C ILE A 48 -6.68 12.69 12.02
N GLN A 49 -7.15 13.43 11.00
CA GLN A 49 -8.47 14.07 11.03
C GLN A 49 -9.59 13.03 11.17
N LEU A 50 -9.57 11.96 10.36
CA LEU A 50 -10.54 10.87 10.44
C LEU A 50 -10.52 10.18 11.81
N TYR A 51 -9.33 9.94 12.37
CA TYR A 51 -9.17 9.36 13.69
C TYR A 51 -9.74 10.29 14.78
N SER A 52 -9.40 11.58 14.73
CA SER A 52 -9.80 12.58 15.73
C SER A 52 -11.31 12.84 15.75
N GLN A 53 -12.01 12.67 14.61
CA GLN A 53 -13.48 12.74 14.56
C GLN A 53 -14.16 11.71 15.47
N ASN A 54 -13.58 10.51 15.57
CA ASN A 54 -14.12 9.41 16.38
C ASN A 54 -13.46 9.29 17.75
N HIS A 55 -12.27 9.87 17.91
CA HIS A 55 -11.44 9.82 19.11
C HIS A 55 -10.88 11.21 19.43
N PRO A 56 -11.70 12.16 19.93
CA PRO A 56 -11.25 13.51 20.22
C PRO A 56 -10.24 13.55 21.36
N ASN A 57 -9.31 14.52 21.34
CA ASN A 57 -8.20 14.67 22.28
C ASN A 57 -7.17 13.52 22.26
N ASN A 58 -7.02 12.85 21.12
CA ASN A 58 -5.94 11.89 20.93
C ASN A 58 -4.58 12.60 20.83
N ARG A 59 -3.48 11.86 21.01
CA ARG A 59 -2.12 12.44 21.00
C ARG A 59 -1.68 12.97 19.65
N LEU A 60 -2.33 12.57 18.56
CA LEU A 60 -1.97 12.98 17.20
C LEU A 60 -2.61 14.31 16.80
N GLU A 61 -3.71 14.70 17.45
CA GLU A 61 -4.47 15.91 17.14
C GLU A 61 -3.61 17.19 17.22
N GLN A 62 -2.65 17.22 18.15
CA GLN A 62 -1.71 18.35 18.31
C GLN A 62 -0.85 18.65 17.08
N PHE A 63 -0.66 17.66 16.19
CA PHE A 63 0.16 17.82 14.98
C PHE A 63 -0.64 18.30 13.78
N LEU A 64 -1.99 18.29 13.83
CA LEU A 64 -2.85 18.69 12.71
C LEU A 64 -2.52 20.09 12.16
N PRO A 65 -2.29 21.13 12.99
CA PRO A 65 -1.96 22.46 12.46
C PRO A 65 -0.68 22.46 11.61
N ARG A 66 0.35 21.72 12.04
CA ARG A 66 1.63 21.65 11.31
C ARG A 66 1.52 20.78 10.06
N CYS A 67 0.82 19.65 10.14
CA CYS A 67 0.53 18.82 8.97
C CYS A 67 -0.26 19.61 7.91
N HIS A 68 -1.22 20.44 8.33
CA HIS A 68 -2.01 21.29 7.44
C HIS A 68 -1.17 22.37 6.74
N GLU A 69 -0.24 23.00 7.47
CA GLU A 69 0.70 23.96 6.89
C GLU A 69 1.55 23.30 5.79
N ILE A 70 2.08 22.10 6.07
CA ILE A 70 2.88 21.30 5.12
C ILE A 70 2.04 20.91 3.91
N SER A 71 0.84 20.37 4.11
CA SER A 71 -0.01 19.87 3.02
C SER A 71 -0.55 20.99 2.12
N SER A 72 -0.65 22.22 2.63
CA SER A 72 -1.07 23.42 1.90
C SER A 72 0.02 24.01 0.98
N LEU A 73 1.28 23.58 1.11
CA LEU A 73 2.36 24.01 0.22
C LEU A 73 2.13 23.49 -1.22
N PRO A 74 2.70 24.12 -2.25
CA PRO A 74 2.62 23.60 -3.63
C PRO A 74 3.14 22.16 -3.72
N HIS A 75 2.42 21.27 -4.41
CA HIS A 75 2.81 19.85 -4.56
C HIS A 75 4.21 19.68 -5.19
N CYS A 76 4.64 20.62 -6.03
CA CYS A 76 5.96 20.62 -6.64
C CYS A 76 7.10 21.00 -5.67
N ASP A 77 6.81 21.62 -4.53
CA ASP A 77 7.80 21.97 -3.50
C ASP A 77 8.04 20.79 -2.55
N ARG A 78 8.57 19.69 -3.11
CA ARG A 78 8.87 18.47 -2.35
C ARG A 78 9.87 18.71 -1.21
N GLN A 79 10.78 19.67 -1.37
CA GLN A 79 11.79 19.97 -0.35
C GLN A 79 11.14 20.55 0.91
N SER A 80 10.29 21.57 0.77
CA SER A 80 9.59 22.17 1.91
C SER A 80 8.54 21.22 2.47
N ARG A 81 7.83 20.47 1.61
CA ARG A 81 6.84 19.48 2.04
C ARG A 81 7.45 18.30 2.80
N GLY A 82 8.70 17.93 2.48
CA GLY A 82 9.42 16.85 3.14
C GLY A 82 10.00 17.19 4.52
N THR A 83 9.68 18.36 5.10
CA THR A 83 10.21 18.77 6.40
C THR A 83 9.62 17.97 7.57
N THR A 84 10.43 17.74 8.60
CA THR A 84 9.99 17.18 9.90
C THR A 84 10.07 18.20 11.03
N GLN A 85 10.47 19.44 10.74
CA GLN A 85 10.55 20.51 11.73
C GLN A 85 9.15 20.90 12.20
N GLY A 86 8.96 21.04 13.52
CA GLY A 86 7.65 21.31 14.13
C GLY A 86 6.79 20.06 14.30
N LEU A 87 7.32 18.88 14.00
CA LEU A 87 6.71 17.56 14.21
C LEU A 87 7.55 16.72 15.18
N GLU A 88 8.27 17.39 16.08
CA GLU A 88 9.00 16.72 17.15
C GLU A 88 8.01 15.86 17.95
N GLN A 89 8.38 14.63 18.30
CA GLN A 89 7.52 13.62 18.95
C GLN A 89 6.40 13.01 18.11
N PHE A 90 6.23 13.39 16.83
CA PHE A 90 5.20 12.81 15.96
C PHE A 90 5.25 11.28 15.94
N CYS A 91 6.44 10.70 15.73
CA CYS A 91 6.60 9.23 15.71
C CYS A 91 6.36 8.57 17.07
N ALA A 92 6.68 9.26 18.18
CA ALA A 92 6.40 8.73 19.52
C ALA A 92 4.89 8.67 19.75
N ALA A 93 4.16 9.75 19.46
CA ALA A 93 2.70 9.80 19.55
C ALA A 93 2.02 8.80 18.61
N TRP A 94 2.53 8.65 17.38
CA TRP A 94 2.04 7.66 16.43
C TRP A 94 2.15 6.24 16.97
N LYS A 95 3.32 5.88 17.51
CA LYS A 95 3.53 4.58 18.13
C LYS A 95 2.59 4.39 19.33
N GLU A 96 2.42 5.39 20.19
CA GLU A 96 1.52 5.29 21.33
C GLU A 96 0.06 5.03 20.91
N GLU A 97 -0.48 5.78 19.96
CA GLU A 97 -1.86 5.56 19.47
C GLU A 97 -2.00 4.24 18.71
N ALA A 98 -0.99 3.83 17.93
CA ALA A 98 -1.02 2.57 17.19
C ALA A 98 -0.93 1.34 18.11
N CYS A 99 -0.29 1.48 19.26
CA CYS A 99 -0.11 0.43 20.26
C CYS A 99 -1.13 0.49 21.40
N ASP A 100 -2.09 1.41 21.35
CA ASP A 100 -3.15 1.50 22.34
C ASP A 100 -3.97 0.20 22.39
N ALA A 101 -4.33 -0.22 23.60
CA ALA A 101 -5.00 -1.50 23.83
C ALA A 101 -6.37 -1.61 23.13
N SER A 102 -7.02 -0.48 22.81
CA SER A 102 -8.27 -0.45 22.07
C SER A 102 -8.13 -0.88 20.61
N GLY A 103 -6.92 -0.78 20.02
CA GLY A 103 -6.69 -1.03 18.59
C GLY A 103 -7.39 -0.04 17.65
N ALA A 104 -7.93 1.08 18.18
CA ALA A 104 -8.74 2.01 17.41
C ALA A 104 -7.97 2.64 16.26
N PHE A 105 -6.74 3.12 16.51
CA PHE A 105 -5.95 3.77 15.46
C PHE A 105 -5.50 2.79 14.36
N ALA A 106 -5.12 1.56 14.71
CA ALA A 106 -4.83 0.50 13.74
C ALA A 106 -6.05 0.19 12.85
N LYS A 107 -7.26 0.15 13.43
CA LYS A 107 -8.50 -0.01 12.68
C LYS A 107 -8.75 1.19 11.74
N THR A 108 -8.51 2.41 12.19
CA THR A 108 -8.64 3.61 11.34
C THR A 108 -7.66 3.60 10.17
N GLN A 109 -6.40 3.20 10.39
CA GLN A 109 -5.42 3.01 9.31
C GLN A 109 -5.95 2.03 8.26
N ARG A 110 -6.46 0.86 8.70
CA ARG A 110 -7.02 -0.14 7.78
C ARG A 110 -8.24 0.35 7.02
N GLN A 111 -9.14 1.04 7.69
CA GLN A 111 -10.33 1.61 7.05
C GLN A 111 -9.94 2.62 5.97
N TRP A 112 -9.01 3.52 6.29
CA TRP A 112 -8.55 4.51 5.33
C TRP A 112 -7.90 3.87 4.10
N VAL A 113 -7.03 2.87 4.28
CA VAL A 113 -6.40 2.15 3.16
C VAL A 113 -7.44 1.36 2.36
N PHE A 114 -8.42 0.77 3.03
CA PHE A 114 -9.52 0.09 2.35
C PHE A 114 -10.29 1.06 1.43
N GLU A 115 -10.67 2.23 1.95
CA GLU A 115 -11.43 3.24 1.20
C GLU A 115 -10.62 3.88 0.08
N ASN A 116 -9.33 4.14 0.30
CA ASN A 116 -8.49 4.91 -0.62
C ASN A 116 -7.67 4.05 -1.59
N TYR A 117 -7.47 2.74 -1.33
CA TYR A 117 -6.67 1.86 -2.19
C TYR A 117 -7.44 0.61 -2.62
N MET A 118 -8.09 -0.10 -1.68
CA MET A 118 -8.81 -1.35 -1.99
C MET A 118 -10.05 -1.12 -2.84
N ILE A 119 -10.88 -0.12 -2.52
CA ILE A 119 -12.07 0.19 -3.30
C ILE A 119 -11.70 0.66 -4.72
N PRO A 120 -10.76 1.61 -4.91
CA PRO A 120 -10.29 1.97 -6.25
C PRO A 120 -9.71 0.79 -7.02
N SER A 121 -8.90 -0.06 -6.39
CA SER A 121 -8.32 -1.22 -7.08
C SER A 121 -9.36 -2.23 -7.54
N ALA A 122 -10.38 -2.49 -6.73
CA ALA A 122 -11.49 -3.33 -7.11
C ALA A 122 -12.28 -2.75 -8.30
N ARG A 123 -12.43 -1.41 -8.36
CA ARG A 123 -13.07 -0.74 -9.52
C ARG A 123 -12.25 -0.90 -10.79
N TYR A 124 -10.93 -0.71 -10.74
CA TYR A 124 -10.06 -0.95 -11.90
C TYR A 124 -10.08 -2.41 -12.35
N ALA A 125 -10.06 -3.36 -11.40
CA ALA A 125 -10.16 -4.79 -11.70
C ALA A 125 -11.48 -5.10 -12.42
N ALA A 126 -12.61 -4.64 -11.87
CA ALA A 126 -13.93 -4.87 -12.44
C ALA A 126 -14.07 -4.27 -13.85
N GLN A 127 -13.54 -3.07 -14.09
CA GLN A 127 -13.53 -2.44 -15.42
C GLN A 127 -12.76 -3.25 -16.47
N ASN A 128 -11.82 -4.08 -16.05
CA ASN A 128 -11.03 -4.95 -16.92
C ASN A 128 -11.52 -6.42 -16.92
N GLY A 129 -12.71 -6.68 -16.36
CA GLY A 129 -13.30 -8.01 -16.32
C GLY A 129 -12.53 -8.99 -15.42
N VAL A 130 -11.80 -8.48 -14.43
CA VAL A 130 -11.11 -9.27 -13.39
C VAL A 130 -12.06 -9.46 -12.22
N THR A 131 -12.28 -10.72 -11.83
CA THR A 131 -13.26 -11.07 -10.80
C THR A 131 -12.71 -11.93 -9.68
N SER A 132 -11.63 -12.68 -9.93
CA SER A 132 -11.00 -13.55 -8.93
C SER A 132 -10.40 -12.75 -7.77
N ALA A 133 -10.31 -13.36 -6.60
CA ALA A 133 -9.67 -12.75 -5.44
C ALA A 133 -8.17 -12.52 -5.68
N LEU A 134 -7.50 -13.44 -6.40
CA LEU A 134 -6.12 -13.27 -6.83
C LEU A 134 -5.95 -12.06 -7.75
N GLY A 135 -6.81 -11.90 -8.76
CA GLY A 135 -6.81 -10.76 -9.64
C GLY A 135 -7.02 -9.43 -8.90
N GLN A 136 -7.98 -9.38 -7.96
CA GLN A 136 -8.19 -8.21 -7.12
C GLN A 136 -6.96 -7.90 -6.25
N ALA A 137 -6.28 -8.92 -5.70
CA ALA A 137 -5.05 -8.74 -4.93
C ALA A 137 -3.90 -8.17 -5.79
N ILE A 138 -3.75 -8.62 -7.04
CA ILE A 138 -2.75 -8.09 -7.99
C ILE A 138 -3.02 -6.61 -8.29
N PHE A 139 -4.28 -6.23 -8.52
CA PHE A 139 -4.66 -4.84 -8.77
C PHE A 139 -4.45 -3.97 -7.54
N TYR A 140 -4.79 -4.47 -6.35
CA TYR A 140 -4.55 -3.79 -5.08
C TYR A 140 -3.06 -3.53 -4.85
N ASP A 141 -2.22 -4.55 -4.99
CA ASP A 141 -0.76 -4.42 -4.84
C ASP A 141 -0.16 -3.45 -5.85
N THR A 142 -0.65 -3.46 -7.09
CA THR A 142 -0.22 -2.52 -8.13
C THR A 142 -0.52 -1.07 -7.74
N ILE A 143 -1.70 -0.82 -7.16
CA ILE A 143 -2.11 0.52 -6.72
C ILE A 143 -1.36 0.98 -5.48
N ILE A 144 -1.09 0.07 -4.53
CA ILE A 144 -0.25 0.40 -3.38
C ILE A 144 1.15 0.83 -3.84
N GLN A 145 1.75 0.08 -4.77
CA GLN A 145 3.11 0.35 -5.21
C GLN A 145 3.24 1.58 -6.13
N HIS A 146 2.28 1.79 -7.03
CA HIS A 146 2.42 2.75 -8.13
C HIS A 146 1.37 3.87 -8.11
N GLY A 147 0.41 3.80 -7.19
CA GLY A 147 -0.73 4.71 -7.18
C GLY A 147 -1.69 4.52 -8.36
N PHE A 148 -2.82 5.22 -8.27
CA PHE A 148 -3.85 5.26 -9.31
C PHE A 148 -4.14 6.66 -9.85
N GLN A 149 -3.54 7.69 -9.26
CA GLN A 149 -3.72 9.06 -9.71
C GLN A 149 -2.79 9.35 -10.89
N TYR A 150 -3.27 10.12 -11.86
CA TYR A 150 -2.52 10.48 -13.07
C TYR A 150 -1.37 11.47 -12.83
N VAL A 151 -1.11 11.80 -11.56
CA VAL A 151 -0.05 12.74 -11.16
C VAL A 151 1.33 12.08 -11.04
N GLU A 152 1.40 10.74 -11.06
CA GLU A 152 2.67 10.00 -11.09
C GLU A 152 3.07 9.76 -12.57
N PRO A 153 4.09 10.47 -13.10
CA PRO A 153 4.34 10.50 -14.55
C PRO A 153 5.02 9.24 -15.09
N ASP A 154 5.64 8.44 -14.22
CA ASP A 154 6.49 7.31 -14.64
C ASP A 154 5.72 5.99 -14.69
N ILE A 155 5.24 5.51 -13.54
CA ILE A 155 4.51 4.26 -13.40
C ILE A 155 3.30 4.44 -12.50
N ASN A 156 2.12 4.10 -13.02
CA ASN A 156 0.86 4.05 -12.29
C ASN A 156 -0.06 2.99 -12.93
N ILE A 157 -1.14 2.60 -12.24
CA ILE A 157 -2.04 1.56 -12.78
C ILE A 157 -2.66 1.94 -14.13
N VAL A 158 -2.97 3.21 -14.37
CA VAL A 158 -3.56 3.67 -15.64
C VAL A 158 -2.57 3.46 -16.79
N ARG A 159 -1.28 3.72 -16.57
CA ARG A 159 -0.22 3.47 -17.54
C ARG A 159 -0.04 1.98 -17.81
N ILE A 160 -0.02 1.16 -16.76
CA ILE A 160 0.07 -0.32 -16.88
C ILE A 160 -1.12 -0.86 -17.67
N LEU A 161 -2.34 -0.41 -17.36
CA LEU A 161 -3.55 -0.80 -18.07
C LEU A 161 -3.54 -0.35 -19.53
N THR A 162 -3.04 0.85 -19.81
CA THR A 162 -2.91 1.37 -21.19
C THR A 162 -1.99 0.50 -22.02
N LEU A 163 -0.85 0.09 -21.45
CA LEU A 163 0.13 -0.76 -22.14
C LEU A 163 -0.33 -2.22 -22.25
N THR A 164 -1.01 -2.73 -21.21
CA THR A 164 -1.60 -4.08 -21.23
C THR A 164 -2.74 -4.16 -22.25
N GLY A 165 -3.52 -3.08 -22.39
CA GLY A 165 -4.77 -3.08 -23.15
C GLY A 165 -5.90 -3.81 -22.43
N PRO A 166 -7.14 -3.73 -22.97
CA PRO A 166 -8.30 -4.39 -22.37
C PRO A 166 -8.18 -5.91 -22.46
N ARG A 167 -8.92 -6.61 -21.59
CA ARG A 167 -9.10 -8.06 -21.70
C ARG A 167 -9.85 -8.40 -22.98
N MET A 168 -9.32 -9.34 -23.76
CA MET A 168 -9.94 -9.74 -25.04
C MET A 168 -11.15 -10.66 -24.80
N ARG A 169 -12.10 -10.67 -25.74
CA ARG A 169 -13.39 -11.38 -25.59
C ARG A 169 -13.29 -12.87 -25.24
N LEU A 170 -12.27 -13.56 -25.77
CA LEU A 170 -12.06 -14.99 -25.56
C LEU A 170 -10.85 -15.29 -24.64
N GLU A 171 -10.27 -14.25 -24.04
CA GLU A 171 -9.11 -14.37 -23.16
C GLU A 171 -9.57 -14.81 -21.76
N SER A 172 -8.91 -15.83 -21.22
CA SER A 172 -9.15 -16.26 -19.83
C SER A 172 -8.68 -15.18 -18.85
N GLU A 173 -9.15 -15.21 -17.60
CA GLU A 173 -8.68 -14.26 -16.59
C GLU A 173 -7.18 -14.49 -16.28
N GLN A 174 -6.74 -15.76 -16.28
CA GLN A 174 -5.35 -16.15 -16.10
C GLN A 174 -4.43 -15.56 -17.18
N ASP A 175 -4.82 -15.66 -18.45
CA ASP A 175 -4.04 -15.11 -19.57
C ASP A 175 -3.95 -13.58 -19.46
N TYR A 176 -5.07 -12.92 -19.14
CA TYR A 176 -5.10 -11.48 -18.93
C TYR A 176 -4.18 -11.04 -17.78
N LEU A 177 -4.26 -11.72 -16.63
CA LEU A 177 -3.42 -11.42 -15.47
C LEU A 177 -1.93 -11.66 -15.78
N THR A 178 -1.61 -12.69 -16.57
CA THR A 178 -0.24 -12.94 -17.04
C THR A 178 0.29 -11.78 -17.88
N ARG A 179 -0.51 -11.26 -18.84
CA ARG A 179 -0.12 -10.08 -19.62
C ARG A 179 0.02 -8.82 -18.77
N PHE A 180 -0.90 -8.64 -17.82
CA PHE A 180 -0.88 -7.50 -16.90
C PHE A 180 0.38 -7.51 -16.02
N ILE A 181 0.70 -8.65 -15.39
CA ILE A 181 1.90 -8.81 -14.56
C ILE A 181 3.17 -8.68 -15.41
N THR A 182 3.18 -9.21 -16.64
CA THR A 182 4.31 -9.06 -17.57
C THR A 182 4.57 -7.58 -17.87
N THR A 183 3.53 -6.84 -18.25
CA THR A 183 3.63 -5.38 -18.49
C THR A 183 4.13 -4.64 -17.26
N ARG A 184 3.55 -4.94 -16.09
CA ARG A 184 3.98 -4.35 -14.82
C ARG A 184 5.45 -4.63 -14.54
N ARG A 185 5.89 -5.88 -14.72
CA ARG A 185 7.25 -6.32 -14.47
C ARG A 185 8.25 -5.69 -15.44
N GLU A 186 7.89 -5.48 -16.71
CA GLU A 186 8.74 -4.79 -17.67
C GLU A 186 9.01 -3.35 -17.24
N LEU A 187 7.98 -2.64 -16.76
CA LEU A 187 8.14 -1.30 -16.22
C LEU A 187 8.92 -1.29 -14.89
N GLN A 188 8.98 -2.38 -14.13
CA GLN A 188 9.79 -2.49 -12.91
C GLN A 188 11.25 -2.89 -13.20
N CYS A 189 11.48 -3.87 -14.06
CA CYS A 189 12.82 -4.41 -14.33
C CYS A 189 13.64 -3.52 -15.27
N CYS A 190 13.00 -2.89 -16.25
CA CYS A 190 13.65 -2.27 -17.39
C CYS A 190 13.56 -0.74 -17.37
N TYR A 191 13.05 -0.15 -16.29
CA TYR A 191 13.12 1.29 -16.06
C TYR A 191 14.57 1.68 -15.70
N PRO A 192 15.13 2.79 -16.23
CA PRO A 192 16.53 3.15 -16.10
C PRO A 192 16.89 3.70 -14.70
N ASP A 193 16.50 3.00 -13.64
CA ASP A 193 16.94 3.29 -12.28
C ASP A 193 17.42 2.02 -11.52
N LYS A 194 17.95 2.23 -10.31
CA LYS A 194 18.46 1.15 -9.44
C LYS A 194 17.45 0.70 -8.38
N VAL A 195 16.24 1.25 -8.38
CA VAL A 195 15.25 1.09 -7.31
C VAL A 195 14.26 -0.02 -7.65
N TRP A 196 13.71 -0.01 -8.86
CA TRP A 196 12.66 -0.95 -9.27
C TRP A 196 13.07 -2.41 -9.52
N PRO A 197 14.32 -2.74 -9.90
CA PRO A 197 14.71 -4.13 -10.11
C PRO A 197 14.54 -5.03 -8.87
N ALA A 198 14.71 -4.48 -7.66
CA ALA A 198 14.45 -5.22 -6.42
C ALA A 198 12.96 -5.53 -6.23
N SER A 199 12.12 -4.56 -6.58
CA SER A 199 10.65 -4.66 -6.53
C SER A 199 10.07 -5.68 -7.51
N ALA A 200 10.74 -5.96 -8.63
CA ALA A 200 10.25 -6.92 -9.62
C ALA A 200 10.08 -8.36 -9.09
N SER A 201 10.73 -8.69 -7.96
CA SER A 201 10.56 -9.98 -7.27
C SER A 201 9.11 -10.24 -6.84
N ARG A 202 8.36 -9.18 -6.47
CA ARG A 202 6.95 -9.34 -6.08
C ARG A 202 6.07 -9.76 -7.26
N SER A 203 6.36 -9.23 -8.45
CA SER A 203 5.67 -9.60 -9.69
C SER A 203 5.97 -11.05 -10.06
N ALA A 204 7.15 -11.58 -9.74
CA ALA A 204 7.44 -13.00 -9.93
C ALA A 204 6.66 -13.91 -8.96
N ASP A 205 6.49 -13.50 -7.70
CA ASP A 205 5.64 -14.25 -6.76
C ASP A 205 4.17 -14.22 -7.19
N LEU A 206 3.65 -13.05 -7.57
CA LEU A 206 2.29 -12.94 -8.12
C LEU A 206 2.11 -13.77 -9.40
N GLN A 207 3.10 -13.78 -10.30
CA GLN A 207 3.06 -14.63 -11.50
C GLN A 207 3.00 -16.11 -11.13
N SER A 208 3.78 -16.55 -10.14
CA SER A 208 3.74 -17.96 -9.69
C SER A 208 2.36 -18.38 -9.17
N LEU A 209 1.59 -17.47 -8.59
CA LEU A 209 0.21 -17.74 -8.18
C LEU A 209 -0.74 -17.79 -9.38
N VAL A 210 -0.51 -16.94 -10.39
CA VAL A 210 -1.26 -16.96 -11.65
C VAL A 210 -0.94 -18.18 -12.50
N ASP A 211 0.29 -18.71 -12.46
CA ASP A 211 0.66 -19.93 -13.17
C ASP A 211 -0.14 -21.15 -12.67
N ASP A 212 -0.48 -21.19 -11.37
CA ASP A 212 -1.36 -22.18 -10.73
C ASP A 212 -2.73 -21.56 -10.37
N PHE A 213 -3.32 -20.85 -11.35
CA PHE A 213 -4.51 -20.02 -11.17
C PHE A 213 -5.69 -20.77 -10.53
N GLU A 214 -6.00 -21.99 -10.98
CA GLU A 214 -7.15 -22.73 -10.47
C GLU A 214 -7.06 -23.02 -8.96
N LYS A 215 -5.83 -23.19 -8.45
CA LYS A 215 -5.57 -23.39 -7.02
C LYS A 215 -5.66 -22.09 -6.23
N TYR A 216 -5.14 -20.99 -6.76
CA TYR A 216 -4.97 -19.74 -6.01
C TYR A 216 -6.00 -18.64 -6.32
N LYS A 217 -6.85 -18.78 -7.34
CA LYS A 217 -7.78 -17.73 -7.79
C LYS A 217 -8.70 -17.19 -6.69
N ASN A 218 -9.09 -18.03 -5.73
CA ASN A 218 -9.96 -17.63 -4.62
C ASN A 218 -9.20 -17.13 -3.38
N LEU A 219 -7.89 -17.42 -3.28
CA LEU A 219 -7.08 -17.09 -2.11
C LEU A 219 -7.63 -17.64 -0.77
N ASP A 220 -8.29 -18.80 -0.81
CA ASP A 220 -8.95 -19.43 0.35
C ASP A 220 -8.01 -20.26 1.24
N GLY A 221 -6.76 -20.45 0.80
CA GLY A 221 -5.75 -21.24 1.51
C GLY A 221 -4.42 -20.50 1.65
N PRO A 222 -3.38 -21.19 2.17
CA PRO A 222 -2.05 -20.61 2.31
C PRO A 222 -1.46 -20.14 0.97
N VAL A 223 -0.85 -18.96 0.98
CA VAL A 223 -0.28 -18.30 -0.19
C VAL A 223 1.25 -18.25 -0.05
N PRO A 224 1.99 -19.04 -0.86
CA PRO A 224 3.45 -18.98 -0.86
C PRO A 224 3.95 -17.78 -1.68
N LEU A 225 4.87 -17.01 -1.09
CA LEU A 225 5.61 -15.93 -1.73
C LEU A 225 7.09 -16.36 -1.77
N ILE A 226 7.45 -17.09 -2.82
CA ILE A 226 8.71 -17.85 -2.95
C ILE A 226 9.92 -16.92 -2.97
N LYS A 227 9.86 -15.81 -3.71
CA LYS A 227 10.95 -14.83 -3.79
C LYS A 227 11.15 -14.08 -2.48
N PHE A 228 10.07 -13.85 -1.74
CA PHE A 228 10.13 -13.25 -0.41
C PHE A 228 10.44 -14.27 0.71
N GLY A 229 10.43 -15.57 0.41
CA GLY A 229 10.68 -16.62 1.39
C GLY A 229 9.66 -16.61 2.53
N ARG A 230 8.38 -16.38 2.19
CA ARG A 230 7.26 -16.29 3.13
C ARG A 230 6.08 -17.15 2.67
N GLU A 231 5.27 -17.56 3.62
CA GLU A 231 3.96 -18.17 3.36
C GLU A 231 2.94 -17.45 4.25
N ILE A 232 1.87 -16.97 3.62
CA ILE A 232 0.75 -16.33 4.31
C ILE A 232 -0.29 -17.40 4.56
N LYS A 233 -0.63 -17.65 5.82
CA LYS A 233 -1.53 -18.71 6.27
C LYS A 233 -2.99 -18.34 6.13
N GLY A 234 -3.31 -17.05 6.12
CA GLY A 234 -4.68 -16.52 6.08
C GLY A 234 -5.35 -16.38 7.45
N ASN A 235 -4.65 -16.71 8.53
CA ASN A 235 -5.11 -16.58 9.92
C ASN A 235 -4.26 -15.60 10.75
N GLU A 236 -3.48 -14.76 10.09
CA GLU A 236 -2.67 -13.72 10.71
C GLU A 236 -3.54 -12.70 11.47
N ASN A 237 -2.97 -12.17 12.55
CA ASN A 237 -3.61 -11.11 13.32
C ASN A 237 -3.56 -9.79 12.53
N LEU A 238 -4.72 -9.34 12.04
CA LEU A 238 -4.83 -8.10 11.26
C LEU A 238 -5.12 -6.87 12.12
N GLU A 239 -5.21 -7.03 13.43
CA GLU A 239 -5.69 -6.00 14.36
C GLU A 239 -4.62 -5.45 15.28
N LYS A 240 -3.46 -6.11 15.36
CA LYS A 240 -2.38 -5.71 16.26
C LYS A 240 -1.03 -5.74 15.57
N ASP A 241 -0.21 -4.77 15.92
CA ASP A 241 1.21 -4.75 15.56
C ASP A 241 2.02 -5.44 16.68
N GLU A 242 2.19 -6.75 16.56
CA GLU A 242 2.83 -7.56 17.60
C GLU A 242 4.35 -7.40 17.65
N LYS A 243 4.94 -6.71 16.66
CA LYS A 243 6.38 -6.55 16.51
C LYS A 243 6.85 -5.20 17.02
N HIS A 244 6.16 -4.12 16.67
CA HIS A 244 6.60 -2.77 16.99
C HIS A 244 5.98 -2.22 18.27
N CYS A 245 4.91 -2.84 18.78
CA CYS A 245 4.27 -2.48 20.06
C CYS A 245 4.81 -3.22 21.29
N LYS A 246 5.93 -3.91 21.14
CA LYS A 246 6.70 -4.48 22.24
C LYS A 246 7.67 -3.47 22.85
#